data_AF-A0A6M5FCW6-F1
#
_entry.id   AF-A0A6M5FCW6-F1
#
_cell.length_a   1.000
_cell.length_b   1.000
_cell.length_c   1.000
_cell.angle_alpha   90.00
_cell.angle_beta   90.00
_cell.angle_gamma   90.00
#
_symmetry.space_group_name_H-M   'P 1'
#
loop_
_entity.id
_entity.type
_entity.pdbx_description
1 polymer ?
#
loop_
_entity_poly.entity_id
_entity_poly.type
_entity_poly.pdbx_seq_one_letter_code
_entity_poly.pdbx_strand_id
1 'polypeptide(L)'
;MSRKYGFTVIEILIVVVVIGILAGIGLVSYNGWRKETVRKAITSDLQNALSAAEQEKNFKGSYPTTLPQSFKSGSPDIVITVRTIPPSGSTPAAICIEGTSSRQQLQMHIKSTERRVVDGAC
;
A
#
# COMPACT_ATOMS: atom_id res chain seq x y z
N MET A 1 13.93 50.79 -32.51
CA MET A 1 12.62 50.85 -31.81
C MET A 1 12.13 49.42 -31.60
N SER A 2 12.36 48.84 -30.42
CA SER A 2 11.94 47.46 -30.14
C SER A 2 10.46 47.44 -29.80
N ARG A 3 9.61 46.97 -30.73
CA ARG A 3 8.20 46.69 -30.43
C ARG A 3 8.13 45.55 -29.42
N LYS A 4 7.58 45.82 -28.24
CA LYS A 4 7.17 44.76 -27.31
C LYS A 4 5.87 44.15 -27.83
N TYR A 5 5.92 42.89 -28.25
CA TYR A 5 4.73 42.09 -28.50
C TYR A 5 4.17 41.70 -27.13
N GLY A 6 3.00 42.23 -26.79
CA GLY A 6 2.27 41.86 -25.58
C GLY A 6 1.37 40.66 -25.84
N PHE A 7 1.25 39.77 -24.85
CA PHE A 7 0.23 38.72 -24.85
C PHE A 7 -1.17 39.34 -24.82
N THR A 8 -2.09 38.79 -25.61
CA THR A 8 -3.48 39.23 -25.58
C THR A 8 -4.19 38.71 -24.33
N VAL A 9 -5.17 39.45 -23.82
CA VAL A 9 -5.99 39.00 -22.67
C VAL A 9 -6.69 37.68 -23.01
N ILE A 10 -7.11 37.51 -24.26
CA ILE A 10 -7.76 36.29 -24.72
C ILE A 10 -6.80 35.08 -24.73
N GLU A 11 -5.52 35.26 -25.07
CA GLU A 11 -4.52 34.18 -24.97
C GLU A 11 -4.33 33.72 -23.53
N ILE A 12 -4.24 34.64 -22.58
CA ILE A 12 -4.09 34.26 -21.17
C ILE A 12 -5.37 33.59 -20.66
N LEU A 13 -6.55 34.05 -21.10
CA LEU A 13 -7.84 33.47 -20.71
C LEU A 13 -7.97 32.00 -21.15
N ILE A 14 -7.67 31.69 -22.42
CA ILE A 14 -7.79 30.30 -22.89
C ILE A 14 -6.79 29.38 -22.17
N VAL A 15 -5.59 29.86 -21.86
CA VAL A 15 -4.56 29.06 -21.18
C VAL A 15 -5.00 28.68 -19.77
N VAL A 16 -5.55 29.63 -19.00
CA VAL A 16 -6.03 29.32 -17.64
C VAL A 16 -7.25 28.39 -17.65
N VAL A 17 -8.12 28.50 -18.66
CA VAL A 17 -9.25 27.58 -18.84
C VAL A 17 -8.74 26.16 -19.13
N VAL A 18 -7.78 26.02 -20.06
CA VAL A 18 -7.20 24.71 -20.40
C VAL A 18 -6.48 24.09 -19.19
N ILE A 19 -5.65 24.86 -18.47
CA ILE A 19 -4.97 24.37 -17.26
C ILE A 19 -5.98 24.00 -16.17
N GLY A 20 -7.06 24.77 -16.01
CA GLY A 20 -8.13 24.47 -15.06
C GLY A 20 -8.80 23.12 -15.32
N ILE A 21 -9.11 22.82 -16.58
CA ILE A 21 -9.68 21.52 -16.98
C ILE A 21 -8.68 20.39 -16.73
N LEU A 22 -7.43 20.54 -17.15
CA LEU A 22 -6.39 19.53 -16.97
C LEU A 22 -6.11 19.25 -15.49
N ALA A 23 -6.05 20.28 -14.66
CA ALA A 23 -5.85 20.15 -13.22
C ALA A 23 -7.02 19.43 -12.55
N GLY A 24 -8.26 19.72 -12.95
CA GLY A 24 -9.45 19.03 -12.44
C GLY A 24 -9.42 17.52 -12.67
N ILE A 25 -9.09 17.08 -13.90
CA ILE A 25 -8.98 15.66 -14.24
C ILE A 25 -7.77 15.01 -13.53
N GLY A 26 -6.65 15.74 -13.44
CA GLY A 26 -5.45 15.30 -12.75
C GLY A 26 -5.69 14.95 -11.28
N LEU A 27 -6.45 15.76 -10.55
CA LEU A 27 -6.72 15.51 -9.13
C LEU A 27 -7.51 14.22 -8.88
N VAL A 28 -8.55 13.95 -9.67
CA VAL A 28 -9.38 12.75 -9.49
C VAL A 28 -8.60 11.48 -9.83
N SER A 29 -7.87 11.50 -10.95
CA SER A 29 -7.05 10.36 -11.40
C SER A 29 -5.89 10.05 -10.45
N TYR A 30 -5.23 11.09 -9.91
CA TYR A 30 -4.12 10.94 -8.99
C TYR A 30 -4.49 10.16 -7.72
N ASN A 31 -5.66 10.43 -7.14
CA ASN A 31 -6.13 9.72 -5.94
C ASN A 31 -6.31 8.21 -6.19
N GLY A 32 -6.84 7.83 -7.35
CA GLY A 32 -6.94 6.41 -7.74
C GLY A 32 -5.57 5.74 -7.90
N TRP A 33 -4.64 6.43 -8.57
CA TRP A 33 -3.28 5.92 -8.80
C TRP A 33 -2.48 5.73 -7.51
N ARG A 34 -2.66 6.65 -6.55
CA ARG A 34 -2.03 6.54 -5.22
C ARG A 34 -2.56 5.33 -4.44
N LYS A 35 -3.87 5.10 -4.44
CA LYS A 35 -4.47 3.92 -3.78
C LYS A 35 -3.94 2.62 -4.35
N GLU A 36 -3.86 2.50 -5.67
CA GLU A 36 -3.35 1.30 -6.34
C GLU A 36 -1.86 1.07 -6.07
N THR A 37 -1.05 2.14 -6.07
CA THR A 37 0.37 2.05 -5.70
C THR A 37 0.55 1.54 -4.28
N VAL A 38 -0.23 2.06 -3.33
CA VAL A 38 -0.19 1.62 -1.93
C VAL A 38 -0.66 0.17 -1.80
N ARG A 39 -1.71 -0.24 -2.50
CA ARG A 39 -2.19 -1.63 -2.53
C ARG A 39 -1.10 -2.59 -2.99
N LYS A 40 -0.38 -2.26 -4.07
CA LYS A 40 0.75 -3.05 -4.57
C LYS A 40 1.91 -3.09 -3.58
N ALA A 41 2.24 -1.97 -2.94
CA ALA A 41 3.28 -1.91 -1.92
C ALA A 41 2.93 -2.81 -0.72
N ILE A 42 1.72 -2.70 -0.17
CA ILE A 42 1.24 -3.57 0.92
C ILE A 42 1.30 -5.03 0.49
N THR A 43 0.84 -5.35 -0.72
CA THR A 43 0.84 -6.73 -1.24
C THR A 43 2.26 -7.31 -1.28
N SER A 44 3.24 -6.54 -1.77
CA SER A 44 4.65 -6.95 -1.80
C SER A 44 5.21 -7.11 -0.39
N ASP A 45 4.97 -6.15 0.49
CA ASP A 45 5.47 -6.19 1.87
C ASP A 45 4.88 -7.38 2.65
N LEU A 46 3.60 -7.70 2.45
CA LEU A 46 2.92 -8.85 3.04
C LEU A 46 3.51 -10.18 2.54
N GLN A 47 3.79 -10.30 1.24
CA GLN A 47 4.42 -11.51 0.68
C GLN A 47 5.85 -11.70 1.20
N ASN A 48 6.62 -10.62 1.30
CA ASN A 48 7.96 -10.63 1.87
C ASN A 48 7.93 -11.00 3.36
N ALA A 49 7.00 -10.42 4.13
CA ALA A 49 6.81 -10.73 5.53
C ALA A 49 6.42 -12.20 5.75
N LEU A 50 5.51 -12.73 4.93
CA LEU A 50 5.11 -14.14 5.00
C LEU A 50 6.30 -15.05 4.70
N SER A 51 7.06 -14.75 3.65
CA SER A 51 8.24 -15.54 3.27
C SER A 51 9.29 -15.56 4.39
N ALA A 52 9.53 -14.42 5.04
CA ALA A 52 10.42 -14.33 6.19
C ALA A 52 9.89 -15.12 7.40
N ALA A 53 8.59 -15.04 7.67
CA ALA A 53 7.97 -15.77 8.78
C ALA A 53 7.97 -17.29 8.56
N GLU A 54 7.81 -17.75 7.31
CA GLU A 54 7.95 -19.16 6.95
C GLU A 54 9.39 -19.66 7.09
N GLN A 55 10.39 -18.85 6.72
CA GLN A 55 11.80 -19.17 6.97
C GLN A 55 12.06 -19.34 8.46
N GLU A 56 11.62 -18.40 9.30
CA GLU A 56 11.78 -18.49 10.75
C GLU A 56 11.10 -19.75 11.32
N LYS A 57 9.92 -20.11 10.83
CA LYS A 57 9.27 -21.37 11.20
C LYS A 57 10.11 -22.59 10.83
N ASN A 58 10.75 -22.59 9.66
CA ASN A 58 11.60 -23.71 9.24
C ASN A 58 12.85 -23.85 10.14
N PHE A 59 13.41 -22.76 10.66
CA PHE A 59 14.59 -22.80 11.53
C PHE A 59 14.26 -23.01 13.02
N LYS A 60 13.21 -22.36 13.54
CA LYS A 60 12.84 -22.37 14.98
C LYS A 60 11.67 -23.27 15.32
N GLY A 61 10.99 -23.84 14.31
CA GLY A 61 9.82 -24.71 14.48
C GLY A 61 8.52 -23.96 14.82
N SER A 62 8.55 -22.64 14.97
CA SER A 62 7.39 -21.81 15.34
C SER A 62 7.38 -20.50 14.56
N TYR A 63 6.18 -19.97 14.31
CA TYR A 63 6.04 -18.67 13.67
C TYR A 63 6.42 -17.52 14.61
N PRO A 64 6.88 -16.38 14.06
CA PRO A 64 7.11 -15.17 14.85
C PRO A 64 5.79 -14.63 15.41
N THR A 65 5.79 -14.25 16.68
CA THR A 65 4.67 -13.55 17.34
C THR A 65 4.72 -12.05 17.11
N THR A 66 5.87 -11.51 16.72
CA THR A 66 6.09 -10.09 16.45
C THR A 66 6.99 -9.92 15.24
N LEU A 67 6.77 -8.85 14.47
CA LEU A 67 7.70 -8.43 13.42
C LEU A 67 9.00 -7.91 14.04
N PRO A 68 10.16 -8.20 13.43
CA PRO A 68 11.41 -7.58 13.86
C PRO A 68 11.36 -6.07 13.62
N GLN A 69 11.98 -5.28 14.52
CA GLN A 69 12.06 -3.82 14.43
C GLN A 69 12.73 -3.31 13.14
N SER A 70 13.51 -4.19 12.48
CA SER A 70 14.15 -3.95 11.19
C SER A 70 13.21 -4.07 10.00
N PHE A 71 12.00 -4.62 10.18
CA PHE A 71 11.00 -4.66 9.13
C PHE A 71 10.53 -3.23 8.85
N LYS A 72 10.87 -2.72 7.67
CA LYS A 72 10.41 -1.44 7.16
C LYS A 72 9.49 -1.72 5.99
N SER A 73 8.25 -1.24 6.09
CA SER A 73 7.37 -1.15 4.93
C SER A 73 7.95 -0.14 3.93
N GLY A 74 7.62 -0.30 2.65
CA GLY A 74 8.08 0.59 1.59
C GLY A 74 7.57 2.03 1.71
N SER A 75 6.67 2.32 2.67
CA SER A 75 6.09 3.64 2.89
C SER A 75 5.82 3.89 4.38
N PRO A 76 6.09 5.10 4.91
CA PRO A 76 5.85 5.42 6.32
C PRO A 76 4.37 5.35 6.73
N ASP A 77 3.43 5.39 5.78
CA ASP A 77 2.00 5.30 6.03
C ASP A 77 1.45 3.86 6.05
N ILE A 78 2.32 2.85 5.84
CA ILE A 78 1.95 1.44 5.86
C ILE A 78 2.42 0.84 7.18
N VAL A 79 1.49 0.32 7.97
CA VAL A 79 1.78 -0.42 9.21
C VAL A 79 1.49 -1.88 8.96
N ILE A 80 2.47 -2.73 9.24
CA ILE A 80 2.31 -4.19 9.16
C ILE A 80 2.29 -4.78 10.56
N THR A 81 1.35 -5.68 10.81
CA THR A 81 1.17 -6.39 12.08
C THR A 81 1.12 -7.89 11.81
N VAL A 82 1.59 -8.69 12.77
CA VAL A 82 1.51 -10.16 12.71
C VAL A 82 0.64 -10.63 13.86
N ARG A 83 -0.28 -11.54 13.54
CA ARG A 83 -1.11 -12.27 14.49
C ARG A 83 -0.86 -13.76 14.32
N THR A 84 -0.47 -14.43 15.39
CA THR A 84 -0.42 -15.90 15.43
C THR A 84 -1.82 -16.46 15.66
N ILE A 85 -2.17 -17.46 14.87
CA ILE A 85 -3.41 -18.22 15.01
C ILE A 85 -3.01 -19.56 15.64
N PRO A 86 -3.38 -19.80 16.92
CA PRO A 86 -3.04 -21.04 17.59
C PRO A 86 -3.70 -22.23 16.88
N PRO A 87 -3.09 -23.43 16.97
CA PRO A 87 -3.70 -24.63 16.40
C PRO A 87 -5.06 -24.89 17.04
N SER A 88 -6.06 -25.23 16.24
CA SER A 88 -7.41 -25.57 16.72
C SER A 88 -7.83 -26.94 16.15
N GLY A 89 -7.99 -27.92 17.03
CA GLY A 89 -8.23 -29.31 16.63
C GLY A 89 -7.08 -29.87 15.78
N SER A 90 -7.37 -30.32 14.56
CA SER A 90 -6.43 -30.86 13.58
C SER A 90 -5.79 -29.81 12.67
N THR A 91 -6.05 -28.51 12.87
CA THR A 91 -5.41 -27.44 12.09
C THR A 91 -4.04 -27.08 12.68
N PRO A 92 -2.97 -27.07 11.88
CA PRO A 92 -1.66 -26.62 12.35
C PRO A 92 -1.71 -25.12 12.69
N ALA A 93 -0.80 -24.68 13.56
CA ALA A 93 -0.62 -23.25 13.83
C ALA A 93 -0.43 -22.49 12.51
N ALA A 94 -1.03 -21.31 12.40
CA ALA A 94 -0.93 -20.45 11.25
C ALA A 94 -0.58 -19.03 11.69
N ILE A 95 -0.21 -18.19 10.74
CA ILE A 95 -0.13 -16.75 10.96
C ILE A 95 -1.03 -16.02 10.00
N CYS A 96 -1.45 -14.86 10.46
CA CYS A 96 -2.01 -13.84 9.63
C CYS A 96 -1.20 -12.56 9.77
N ILE A 97 -0.83 -11.99 8.64
CA ILE A 97 -0.10 -10.74 8.59
C ILE A 97 -1.03 -9.71 7.97
N GLU A 98 -1.24 -8.60 8.65
CA GLU A 98 -2.09 -7.51 8.18
C GLU A 98 -1.24 -6.31 7.79
N GLY A 99 -1.64 -5.63 6.72
CA GLY A 99 -1.08 -4.37 6.28
C GLY A 99 -2.18 -3.34 6.25
N THR A 100 -2.01 -2.25 6.99
CA THR A 100 -2.96 -1.14 7.07
C THR A 100 -2.33 0.13 6.54
N SER A 101 -3.12 0.96 5.86
CA SER A 101 -2.75 2.32 5.50
C SER A 101 -3.82 3.32 5.89
N SER A 102 -3.50 4.16 6.87
CA SER A 102 -4.43 5.17 7.40
C SER A 102 -4.75 6.27 6.38
N ARG A 103 -3.80 6.63 5.50
CA ARG A 103 -4.02 7.69 4.50
C ARG A 103 -4.95 7.28 3.37
N GLN A 104 -4.88 6.01 2.98
CA GLN A 104 -5.69 5.51 1.86
C GLN A 104 -6.88 4.67 2.30
N GLN A 105 -7.04 4.48 3.61
CA GLN A 105 -8.08 3.67 4.24
C GLN A 105 -8.13 2.26 3.63
N LEU A 106 -6.95 1.65 3.51
CA LEU A 106 -6.77 0.30 2.98
C LEU A 106 -6.35 -0.63 4.11
N GLN A 107 -6.96 -1.81 4.15
CA GLN A 107 -6.57 -2.89 5.04
C GLN A 107 -6.57 -4.18 4.23
N MET A 108 -5.46 -4.91 4.29
CA MET A 108 -5.26 -6.16 3.59
C MET A 108 -4.57 -7.15 4.52
N HIS A 109 -4.77 -8.44 4.28
CA HIS A 109 -4.10 -9.48 5.04
C HIS A 109 -3.64 -10.62 4.16
N ILE A 110 -2.68 -11.38 4.66
CA ILE A 110 -2.25 -12.66 4.10
C ILE A 110 -2.17 -13.71 5.20
N LYS A 111 -2.76 -14.88 4.95
CA LYS A 111 -2.66 -16.04 5.83
C LYS A 111 -1.66 -17.05 5.28
N SER A 112 -0.93 -17.73 6.15
CA SER A 112 0.01 -18.78 5.72
C SER A 112 -0.68 -19.99 5.09
N THR A 113 -1.97 -20.22 5.36
CA THR A 113 -2.77 -21.30 4.76
C THR A 113 -3.20 -21.03 3.32
N GLU A 114 -3.59 -19.79 3.03
CA GLU A 114 -4.16 -19.39 1.73
C GLU A 114 -3.11 -18.77 0.80
N ARG A 115 -2.03 -18.21 1.36
CA ARG A 115 -0.91 -17.55 0.64
C ARG A 115 -1.36 -16.50 -0.40
N ARG A 116 -2.57 -15.98 -0.24
CA ARG A 116 -3.15 -14.95 -1.09
C ARG A 116 -3.41 -13.70 -0.25
N VAL A 117 -3.12 -12.55 -0.83
CA VAL A 117 -3.46 -11.26 -0.23
C VAL A 117 -4.94 -10.98 -0.49
N VAL A 118 -5.69 -10.73 0.58
CA VAL A 118 -7.13 -10.47 0.57
C VAL A 118 -7.40 -9.15 1.27
N ASP A 119 -8.44 -8.44 0.87
CA ASP A 119 -8.88 -7.22 1.55
C ASP A 119 -9.55 -7.54 2.88
N GLY A 120 -9.38 -6.64 3.85
CA GLY A 120 -9.97 -6.73 5.17
C GLY A 120 -8.99 -7.16 6.25
N ALA A 121 -9.51 -7.20 7.48
CA ALA A 121 -8.77 -7.60 8.67
C ALA A 121 -8.60 -9.11 8.77
N CYS A 122 -7.69 -9.50 9.66
CA CYS A 122 -7.65 -10.79 10.31
C CYS A 122 -8.30 -10.75 11.71
#